data_AF-A0A194Q9A1-F1
#
_entry.id   AF-A0A194Q9A1-F1
#
_cell.length_a   1.000
_cell.length_b   1.000
_cell.length_c   1.000
_cell.angle_alpha   90.00
_cell.angle_beta   90.00
_cell.angle_gamma   90.00
#
_symmetry.space_group_name_H-M   'P 1'
#
loop_
_entity.id
_entity.type
_entity.pdbx_description
1 polymer ?
#
loop_
_entity_poly.entity_id
_entity_poly.type
_entity_poly.pdbx_seq_one_letter_code
_entity_poly.pdbx_strand_id
1 'polypeptide(L)'
;MFYAHFVLAKKGPLAKIWLAAHWDKKLTKAHVFETNIEKSVDGILKPKVKMALRTSGHLLLGVVRIYSRKAKYLLQDCNEAFVKIKQPMALGNSKERKMECVE
;
A
#
# COMPACT_ATOMS: atom_id res chain seq x y z
N MET A 1 12.29 -25.25 -4.56
CA MET A 1 10.81 -25.15 -4.66
C MET A 1 10.43 -24.82 -6.11
N PHE A 2 9.60 -25.65 -6.73
CA PHE A 2 9.48 -25.84 -8.19
C PHE A 2 8.67 -24.76 -8.96
N TYR A 3 8.20 -23.68 -8.32
CA TYR A 3 7.42 -22.61 -8.98
C TYR A 3 8.15 -21.25 -9.00
N ALA A 4 9.44 -21.26 -8.64
CA ALA A 4 10.20 -20.04 -8.40
C ALA A 4 10.39 -19.16 -9.63
N HIS A 5 10.44 -19.73 -10.83
CA HIS A 5 10.75 -18.97 -12.03
C HIS A 5 9.57 -18.10 -12.54
N PHE A 6 8.32 -18.52 -12.31
CA PHE A 6 7.15 -17.80 -12.84
C PHE A 6 6.42 -16.96 -11.78
N VAL A 7 6.32 -17.47 -10.55
CA VAL A 7 5.58 -16.81 -9.45
C VAL A 7 6.53 -16.00 -8.55
N LEU A 8 7.79 -16.46 -8.38
CA LEU A 8 8.76 -15.90 -7.43
C LEU A 8 9.94 -15.16 -8.08
N ALA A 9 9.99 -15.08 -9.42
CA ALA A 9 10.98 -14.26 -10.08
C ALA A 9 10.81 -12.82 -9.57
N LYS A 10 11.92 -12.13 -9.28
CA LYS A 10 11.93 -10.81 -8.62
C LYS A 10 11.03 -9.75 -9.27
N LYS A 11 10.59 -9.96 -10.52
CA LYS A 11 9.72 -9.07 -11.31
C LYS A 11 8.39 -9.68 -11.74
N GLY A 12 7.98 -10.82 -11.18
CA GLY A 12 6.69 -11.44 -11.50
C GLY A 12 5.49 -10.63 -10.96
N PRO A 13 4.31 -10.72 -11.59
CA PRO A 13 3.12 -9.99 -11.15
C PRO A 13 2.69 -10.36 -9.72
N LEU A 14 2.98 -11.59 -9.28
CA LEU A 14 2.68 -12.09 -7.94
C LEU A 14 3.85 -11.96 -6.96
N ALA A 15 5.01 -11.44 -7.40
CA ALA A 15 6.21 -11.38 -6.58
C ALA A 15 6.05 -10.43 -5.38
N LYS A 16 5.34 -9.31 -5.56
CA LYS A 16 5.06 -8.34 -4.49
C LYS A 16 4.16 -8.94 -3.40
N ILE A 17 3.18 -9.75 -3.80
CA ILE A 17 2.27 -10.48 -2.89
C ILE A 17 3.03 -11.54 -2.14
N TRP A 18 3.88 -12.30 -2.83
CA TRP A 18 4.72 -13.30 -2.19
C TRP A 18 5.68 -12.69 -1.17
N LEU A 19 6.26 -11.53 -1.52
CA LEU A 19 7.08 -10.74 -0.60
C LEU A 19 6.27 -10.30 0.62
N ALA A 20 5.03 -9.83 0.43
CA ALA A 20 4.14 -9.46 1.54
C ALA A 20 3.76 -10.65 2.44
N ALA A 21 3.66 -11.85 1.87
CA ALA A 21 3.35 -13.07 2.62
C ALA A 21 4.51 -13.49 3.55
N HIS A 22 5.76 -13.33 3.12
CA HIS A 22 6.93 -13.88 3.83
C HIS A 22 7.85 -12.83 4.47
N TRP A 23 7.87 -11.60 3.96
CA TRP A 23 8.82 -10.53 4.33
C TRP A 23 8.10 -9.21 4.59
N ASP A 24 7.24 -9.20 5.60
CA ASP A 24 6.39 -8.05 5.95
C ASP A 24 7.19 -6.74 6.17
N LYS A 25 8.35 -6.83 6.84
CA LYS A 25 9.20 -5.66 7.14
C LYS A 25 9.88 -5.02 5.91
N LYS A 26 9.96 -5.71 4.76
CA LYS A 26 10.60 -5.18 3.54
C LYS A 26 9.63 -4.50 2.58
N LEU A 27 8.33 -4.47 2.90
CA LEU A 27 7.30 -3.91 2.04
C LEU A 27 7.08 -2.42 2.35
N THR A 28 7.50 -1.55 1.43
CA THR A 28 7.35 -0.09 1.52
C THR A 28 5.90 0.34 1.26
N LYS A 29 5.51 1.54 1.75
CA LYS A 29 4.18 2.15 1.47
C LYS A 29 3.93 2.21 -0.04
N ALA A 30 4.92 2.64 -0.83
CA ALA A 30 4.82 2.71 -2.29
C ALA A 30 4.46 1.35 -2.94
N HIS A 31 5.12 0.26 -2.54
CA HIS A 31 4.81 -1.07 -3.07
C HIS A 31 3.39 -1.53 -2.71
N VAL A 32 2.89 -1.17 -1.52
CA VAL A 32 1.51 -1.47 -1.12
C VAL A 32 0.53 -0.76 -2.05
N PHE A 33 0.73 0.54 -2.32
CA PHE A 33 -0.17 1.32 -3.18
C PHE A 33 -0.15 0.86 -4.65
N GLU A 34 1.03 0.61 -5.20
CA GLU A 34 1.20 0.17 -6.60
C GLU A 34 0.59 -1.21 -6.88
N THR A 35 0.49 -2.07 -5.85
CA THR A 35 -0.03 -3.43 -6.03
C THR A 35 -1.55 -3.42 -6.23
N ASN A 36 -2.01 -3.86 -7.41
CA ASN A 36 -3.44 -4.05 -7.70
C ASN A 36 -3.92 -5.40 -7.14
N ILE A 37 -4.90 -5.36 -6.24
CA ILE A 37 -5.42 -6.54 -5.53
C ILE A 37 -6.31 -7.40 -6.44
N GLU A 38 -7.15 -6.79 -7.27
CA GLU A 38 -8.05 -7.52 -8.18
C GLU A 38 -7.27 -8.37 -9.18
N LYS A 39 -6.29 -7.76 -9.86
CA LYS A 39 -5.40 -8.46 -10.79
C LYS A 39 -4.61 -9.59 -10.12
N SER A 40 -4.26 -9.39 -8.85
CA SER A 40 -3.56 -10.36 -8.03
C SER A 40 -4.43 -11.58 -7.72
N VAL A 41 -5.69 -11.34 -7.34
CA VAL A 41 -6.67 -12.41 -7.06
C VAL A 41 -7.03 -13.16 -8.34
N ASP A 42 -7.24 -12.46 -9.45
CA ASP A 42 -7.47 -13.09 -10.76
C ASP A 42 -6.31 -14.00 -11.18
N GLY A 43 -5.07 -13.57 -10.93
CA GLY A 43 -3.87 -14.36 -11.20
C GLY A 43 -3.77 -15.63 -10.33
N ILE A 44 -4.39 -15.64 -9.15
CA ILE A 44 -4.45 -16.81 -8.26
C ILE A 44 -5.61 -17.73 -8.65
N LEU A 45 -6.76 -17.18 -9.04
CA LEU A 45 -7.95 -17.93 -9.45
C LEU A 45 -7.80 -18.60 -10.81
N LYS A 46 -7.14 -17.92 -11.76
CA LYS A 46 -6.88 -18.41 -13.12
C LYS A 46 -5.38 -18.53 -13.37
N PRO A 47 -4.69 -19.47 -12.70
CA PRO A 47 -3.25 -19.57 -12.83
C PRO A 47 -2.87 -20.13 -14.21
N LYS A 48 -1.92 -19.48 -14.89
CA LYS A 48 -1.39 -19.92 -16.20
C LYS A 48 -0.68 -21.29 -16.14
N VAL A 49 -0.23 -21.68 -14.96
CA VAL A 49 0.44 -22.96 -14.69
C VAL A 49 -0.20 -23.53 -13.43
N LYS A 50 -0.45 -24.84 -13.37
CA LYS A 50 -1.01 -25.51 -12.18
C LYS A 50 -0.21 -25.09 -10.95
N MET A 51 -0.85 -24.44 -9.98
CA MET A 51 -0.21 -24.03 -8.73
C MET A 51 -0.55 -25.02 -7.63
N ALA A 52 0.41 -25.29 -6.74
CA ALA A 52 0.14 -26.10 -5.57
C ALA A 52 -0.78 -25.34 -4.60
N LEU A 53 -1.72 -26.05 -3.96
CA LEU A 53 -2.65 -25.43 -2.99
C LEU A 53 -1.91 -24.71 -1.86
N ARG A 54 -0.80 -25.28 -1.37
CA ARG A 54 0.07 -24.66 -0.36
C ARG A 54 0.64 -23.32 -0.82
N THR A 55 0.98 -23.17 -2.10
CA THR A 55 1.47 -21.88 -2.62
C THR A 55 0.35 -20.86 -2.77
N SER A 56 -0.85 -21.29 -3.18
CA SER A 56 -2.03 -20.43 -3.23
C SER A 56 -2.42 -19.90 -1.85
N GLY A 57 -2.31 -20.72 -0.80
CA GLY A 57 -2.55 -20.29 0.58
C GLY A 57 -1.61 -19.17 1.04
N HIS A 58 -0.31 -19.28 0.75
CA HIS A 58 0.64 -18.20 1.05
C HIS A 58 0.34 -16.93 0.25
N LEU A 59 -0.02 -17.06 -1.02
CA LEU A 59 -0.39 -15.91 -1.85
C LEU A 59 -1.64 -15.22 -1.31
N LEU A 60 -2.66 -15.97 -0.90
CA LEU A 60 -3.87 -15.42 -0.29
C LEU A 60 -3.55 -14.64 0.99
N LEU A 61 -2.70 -15.19 1.86
CA LEU A 61 -2.21 -14.48 3.05
C LEU A 61 -1.52 -13.16 2.69
N GLY A 62 -0.68 -13.17 1.66
CA GLY A 62 -0.03 -11.95 1.14
C GLY A 62 -1.02 -10.90 0.67
N VAL A 63 -2.06 -11.31 -0.07
CA VAL A 63 -3.14 -10.41 -0.54
C VAL A 63 -3.87 -9.77 0.63
N VAL A 64 -4.29 -10.57 1.61
CA VAL A 64 -5.02 -10.08 2.79
C VAL A 64 -4.18 -9.09 3.60
N ARG A 65 -2.87 -9.35 3.75
CA ARG A 65 -1.95 -8.42 4.42
C ARG A 65 -1.81 -7.08 3.70
N ILE A 66 -1.70 -7.10 2.36
CA ILE A 66 -1.65 -5.89 1.55
C ILE A 66 -2.96 -5.09 1.71
N TYR A 67 -4.11 -5.77 1.65
CA TYR A 67 -5.40 -5.14 1.85
C TYR A 67 -5.52 -4.48 3.22
N SER A 68 -5.15 -5.19 4.29
CA SER A 68 -5.16 -4.64 5.65
C SER A 68 -4.27 -3.39 5.78
N ARG A 69 -3.08 -3.39 5.16
CA ARG A 69 -2.21 -2.21 5.15
C ARG A 69 -2.81 -1.03 4.39
N LYS A 70 -3.44 -1.27 3.24
CA LYS A 70 -4.16 -0.22 2.51
C LYS A 70 -5.26 0.40 3.36
N ALA A 71 -6.06 -0.41 4.04
CA ALA A 71 -7.11 0.08 4.94
C ALA A 71 -6.54 0.90 6.11
N LYS A 72 -5.43 0.45 6.70
CA LYS A 72 -4.73 1.20 7.77
C LYS A 72 -4.21 2.55 7.28
N TYR A 73 -3.60 2.60 6.08
CA TYR A 73 -3.14 3.85 5.50
C TYR A 73 -4.30 4.79 5.19
N LEU A 74 -5.41 4.27 4.65
CA LEU A 74 -6.61 5.06 4.40
C LEU A 74 -7.17 5.68 5.69
N LEU A 75 -7.27 4.88 6.76
CA LEU A 75 -7.74 5.37 8.06
C LEU A 75 -6.82 6.47 8.61
N GLN A 76 -5.50 6.28 8.50
CA GLN A 76 -4.53 7.28 8.91
C GLN A 76 -4.69 8.58 8.11
N ASP A 77 -4.78 8.48 6.78
CA ASP A 77 -4.93 9.65 5.89
C ASP A 77 -6.26 10.39 6.18
N CYS A 78 -7.35 9.66 6.46
CA CYS A 78 -8.64 10.24 6.89
C CYS A 78 -8.53 10.95 8.24
N ASN A 79 -7.80 10.37 9.20
CA ASN A 79 -7.62 10.97 10.52
C ASN A 79 -6.76 12.24 10.44
N GLU A 80 -5.71 12.22 9.62
CA GLU A 80 -4.90 13.41 9.34
C GLU A 80 -5.71 14.51 8.66
N ALA A 81 -6.56 14.17 7.69
CA ALA A 81 -7.48 15.11 7.06
C ALA A 81 -8.49 15.69 8.06
N PHE A 82 -9.07 14.85 8.92
CA PHE A 82 -10.00 15.28 9.95
C PHE A 82 -9.35 16.27 10.93
N VAL A 83 -8.11 15.99 11.37
CA VAL A 83 -7.35 16.92 12.24
C VAL A 83 -7.10 18.25 11.53
N LYS A 84 -6.67 18.24 10.27
CA LYS A 84 -6.43 19.47 9.48
C LYS A 84 -7.71 20.30 9.29
N ILE A 85 -8.86 19.66 9.09
CA ILE A 85 -10.16 20.34 8.96
C ILE A 85 -10.61 20.91 10.31
N LYS A 86 -10.37 20.18 11.41
CA LYS A 86 -10.75 20.60 12.77
C LYS A 86 -9.85 21.70 13.32
N GLN A 87 -8.61 21.81 12.83
CA GLN A 87 -7.76 22.96 13.11
C GLN A 87 -8.45 24.21 12.53
N PRO A 88 -8.74 25.25 13.33
CA PRO A 88 -9.22 26.50 12.76
C PRO A 88 -8.17 26.97 11.77
N MET A 89 -8.60 27.50 10.61
CA MET A 89 -7.75 28.22 9.66
C MET A 89 -7.20 29.51 10.31
N ALA A 90 -6.52 29.40 11.44
CA ALA A 90 -5.88 30.49 12.12
C ALA A 90 -4.45 30.55 11.58
N LEU A 91 -4.20 31.62 10.81
CA LEU A 91 -2.91 32.13 10.35
C LEU A 91 -2.55 31.85 8.88
N GLY A 92 -3.35 32.43 8.01
CA GLY A 92 -2.93 32.84 6.67
C GLY A 92 -3.55 34.19 6.28
N ASN A 93 -3.35 35.23 7.11
CA ASN A 93 -3.54 36.65 6.76
C ASN A 93 -3.06 37.63 7.85
N SER A 94 -1.82 37.51 8.39
CA SER A 94 -1.27 38.53 9.33
C SER A 94 0.26 38.57 9.50
N LYS A 95 1.07 38.04 8.57
CA LYS A 95 2.55 38.25 8.61
C LYS A 95 3.08 39.26 7.58
N GLU A 96 2.23 40.14 7.05
CA GLU A 96 2.63 41.18 6.10
C GLU A 96 2.16 42.60 6.48
N ARG A 97 2.05 42.90 7.79
CA ARG A 97 1.88 44.28 8.30
C ARG A 97 2.83 44.58 9.45
N LYS A 98 4.14 44.46 9.16
CA LYS A 98 5.19 44.97 10.05
C LYS A 98 6.27 45.69 9.24
N MET A 99 5.86 46.57 8.34
CA MET A 99 6.67 47.62 7.72
C MET A 99 5.69 48.51 6.94
N GLU A 100 5.89 49.83 6.95
CA GLU A 100 4.94 50.92 6.60
C GLU A 100 3.89 51.20 7.70
N CYS A 101 3.90 52.30 8.46
CA CYS A 101 4.71 53.52 8.41
C CYS A 101 4.97 54.00 9.84
N VAL A 102 6.25 54.24 10.15
CA VAL A 102 6.66 55.36 10.96
C VAL A 102 6.68 56.54 10.00
N GLU A 103 5.73 57.46 10.13
CA GLU A 103 5.81 58.91 9.88
C GLU A 103 4.49 59.57 10.29
#